data_AF-A0A8J2E4R5-F1
#
_entry.id   AF-A0A8J2E4R5-F1
#
_cell.length_a   1.000
_cell.length_b   1.000
_cell.length_c   1.000
_cell.angle_alpha   90.00
_cell.angle_beta   90.00
_cell.angle_gamma   90.00
#
_symmetry.space_group_name_H-M   'P 1'
#
loop_
_entity.id
_entity.type
_entity.pdbx_description
1 polymer ?
#
loop_
_entity_poly.entity_id
_entity_poly.type
_entity_poly.pdbx_seq_one_letter_code
_entity_poly.pdbx_strand_id
1 'polypeptide(L)'
;MMEVLITKCEEKFTNAALEENIRLYGRKLNEARKLKLHFGSSWRSFLVSLGQKRVMANVSCDIQQPKLSRLNEGLSNMNVELNLLAAAHFEVGRQSEVGVALTRQLERCFKDSRCLDMEFLCIVVDKKVWNIRIDMNVINHDGNLVDCSRIVSLSVLSHLHRSDITSIRDGVIIHSFAEDLLPLKLFHQPVGVSFYMFENGKTVMDPI
;
A
#
# COMPACT_ATOMS: atom_id res chain seq x y z
N MET A 1 12.70 -15.07 14.45
CA MET A 1 11.44 -14.32 14.70
C MET A 1 11.07 -14.62 16.13
N MET A 2 11.07 -13.63 17.03
CA MET A 2 10.60 -13.87 18.41
C MET A 2 9.09 -14.00 18.32
N GLU A 3 8.58 -15.23 18.31
CA GLU A 3 7.15 -15.49 18.26
C GLU A 3 6.49 -14.89 19.50
N VAL A 4 5.40 -14.15 19.30
CA VAL A 4 4.55 -13.73 20.41
C VAL A 4 3.95 -15.01 20.99
N LEU A 5 4.36 -15.36 22.21
CA LEU A 5 3.84 -16.54 22.90
C LEU A 5 2.37 -16.27 23.26
N ILE A 6 1.47 -16.97 22.58
CA ILE A 6 0.04 -16.95 22.90
C ILE A 6 -0.22 -18.00 23.98
N THR A 7 -0.89 -17.60 25.06
CA THR A 7 -1.24 -18.55 26.12
C THR A 7 -2.42 -19.41 25.69
N LYS A 8 -2.45 -20.67 26.13
CA LYS A 8 -3.61 -21.56 25.91
C LYS A 8 -4.91 -21.00 26.49
N CYS A 9 -4.82 -20.11 27.47
CA CYS A 9 -5.99 -19.43 28.04
C CYS A 9 -6.57 -18.42 27.04
N GLU A 10 -5.74 -17.58 26.44
CA GLU A 10 -6.16 -16.59 25.44
C GLU A 10 -6.74 -17.25 24.20
N GLU A 11 -6.14 -18.34 23.74
CA GLU A 11 -6.65 -19.13 22.60
C GLU A 11 -8.05 -19.67 22.89
N LYS A 12 -8.23 -20.39 24.02
CA LYS A 12 -9.52 -20.95 24.43
C LYS A 12 -10.57 -19.87 24.64
N PHE A 13 -10.19 -18.75 25.26
CA PHE A 13 -11.08 -17.63 25.51
C PHE A 13 -11.55 -16.99 24.20
N THR A 14 -10.63 -16.77 23.26
CA THR A 14 -10.95 -16.17 21.95
C THR A 14 -11.90 -17.07 21.16
N ASN A 15 -11.65 -18.38 21.17
CA ASN A 15 -12.51 -19.36 20.49
C ASN A 15 -13.91 -19.42 21.13
N ALA A 16 -14.01 -19.43 22.45
CA ALA A 16 -15.30 -19.41 23.16
C ALA A 16 -16.08 -18.11 22.90
N ALA A 17 -15.41 -16.95 22.95
CA ALA A 17 -16.05 -15.67 22.64
C ALA A 17 -16.57 -15.62 21.19
N LEU A 18 -15.83 -16.21 20.25
CA LEU A 18 -16.25 -16.32 18.86
C LEU A 18 -17.50 -17.18 18.70
N GLU A 19 -17.68 -18.25 19.47
CA GLU A 19 -18.91 -19.06 19.47
C GLU A 19 -20.14 -18.21 19.84
N GLU A 20 -19.98 -17.24 20.73
CA GLU A 20 -21.02 -16.27 21.11
C GLU A 20 -21.14 -15.08 20.15
N ASN A 21 -20.35 -15.04 19.07
CA ASN A 21 -20.24 -13.93 18.11
C ASN A 21 -19.70 -12.63 18.74
N ILE A 22 -18.92 -12.74 19.81
CA ILE A 22 -18.31 -11.62 20.52
C ILE A 22 -16.84 -11.52 20.12
N ARG A 23 -16.38 -10.29 19.87
CA ARG A 23 -14.98 -9.97 19.60
C ARG A 23 -14.38 -9.20 20.77
N LEU A 24 -13.09 -9.39 21.04
CA LEU A 24 -12.32 -8.77 22.14
C LEU A 24 -12.42 -7.22 22.23
N TYR A 25 -12.84 -6.54 21.15
CA TYR A 25 -12.98 -5.08 21.09
C TYR A 25 -14.43 -4.62 20.83
N GLY A 26 -15.42 -5.50 21.02
CA GLY A 26 -16.84 -5.18 20.88
C GLY A 26 -17.33 -4.92 19.46
N ARG A 27 -16.46 -5.07 18.44
CA ARG A 27 -16.83 -4.96 17.03
C ARG A 27 -17.61 -6.19 16.56
N LYS A 28 -18.52 -6.00 15.59
CA LYS A 28 -19.18 -7.13 14.91
C LYS A 28 -18.17 -7.92 14.08
N LEU A 29 -18.52 -9.16 13.73
CA LEU A 29 -17.66 -10.05 12.94
C LEU A 29 -17.33 -9.47 11.55
N ASN A 30 -18.27 -8.74 10.94
CA ASN A 30 -18.15 -8.14 9.61
C ASN A 30 -17.85 -6.62 9.65
N GLU A 31 -17.24 -6.13 10.73
CA GLU A 31 -17.00 -4.70 10.92
C GLU A 31 -15.50 -4.36 10.88
N ALA A 32 -15.13 -3.58 9.87
CA ALA A 32 -13.78 -3.03 9.73
C ALA A 32 -13.47 -1.95 10.79
N ARG A 33 -12.19 -1.80 11.13
CA ARG A 33 -11.74 -0.67 11.96
C ARG A 33 -11.99 0.67 11.28
N LYS A 34 -12.12 1.72 12.10
CA LYS A 34 -12.21 3.11 11.60
C LYS A 34 -10.94 3.47 10.84
N LEU A 35 -11.11 3.80 9.56
CA LEU A 35 -10.09 4.34 8.69
C LEU A 35 -9.93 5.85 8.94
N LYS A 36 -8.69 6.32 9.05
CA LYS A 36 -8.33 7.74 9.04
C LYS A 36 -7.21 7.96 8.05
N LEU A 37 -7.40 8.92 7.14
CA LEU A 37 -6.41 9.35 6.17
C LEU A 37 -5.85 10.70 6.64
N HIS A 38 -4.54 10.78 6.75
CA HIS A 38 -3.81 12.00 7.08
C HIS A 38 -2.89 12.34 5.91
N PHE A 39 -3.09 13.51 5.34
CA PHE A 39 -2.25 14.05 4.28
C PHE A 39 -1.15 14.90 4.93
N GLY A 40 0.10 14.66 4.55
CA GLY A 40 1.23 15.45 5.04
C GLY A 40 1.24 16.86 4.45
N SER A 41 2.19 17.68 4.91
CA SER A 41 2.40 19.03 4.35
C SER A 41 2.87 18.99 2.89
N SER A 42 3.51 17.89 2.48
CA SER A 42 3.85 17.64 1.08
C SER A 42 2.89 16.63 0.47
N TRP A 43 2.55 16.82 -0.80
CA TRP A 43 1.76 15.88 -1.61
C TRP A 43 2.41 14.50 -1.76
N ARG A 44 3.68 14.36 -1.36
CA ARG A 44 4.46 13.12 -1.42
C ARG A 44 4.25 12.25 -0.19
N SER A 45 3.74 12.79 0.92
CA SER A 45 3.71 12.10 2.20
C SER A 45 2.30 11.84 2.69
N PHE A 46 2.03 10.60 3.06
CA PHE A 46 0.72 10.14 3.48
C PHE A 46 0.82 9.26 4.71
N LEU A 47 -0.11 9.41 5.64
CA LEU A 47 -0.24 8.56 6.81
C LEU A 47 -1.66 8.03 6.88
N VAL A 48 -1.79 6.70 6.82
CA VAL A 48 -3.08 6.03 6.99
C VAL A 48 -3.10 5.31 8.32
N SER A 49 -4.20 5.47 9.04
CA SER A 49 -4.46 4.76 10.28
C SER A 49 -5.70 3.88 10.14
N LEU A 50 -5.55 2.59 10.43
CA LEU A 50 -6.65 1.63 10.50
C LEU A 50 -6.76 1.16 11.95
N GLY A 51 -7.60 1.81 12.74
CA GLY A 51 -7.61 1.66 14.20
C GLY A 51 -6.27 2.09 14.82
N GLN A 52 -5.54 1.15 15.44
CA GLN A 52 -4.22 1.42 16.01
C GLN A 52 -3.07 1.25 15.01
N LYS A 53 -3.27 0.47 13.94
CA LYS A 53 -2.28 0.31 12.87
C LYS A 53 -2.04 1.65 12.19
N ARG A 54 -0.77 1.95 11.91
CA ARG A 54 -0.34 3.15 11.19
C ARG A 54 0.68 2.77 10.13
N VAL A 55 0.43 3.20 8.89
CA VAL A 55 1.33 3.02 7.76
C VAL A 55 1.56 4.38 7.11
N MET A 56 2.81 4.74 6.95
CA MET A 56 3.23 5.94 6.25
C MET A 56 3.71 5.57 4.85
N ALA A 57 3.37 6.36 3.85
CA ALA A 57 3.87 6.21 2.50
C ALA A 57 4.49 7.50 2.00
N ASN A 58 5.59 7.34 1.28
CA ASN A 58 6.26 8.40 0.56
C ASN A 58 6.29 8.07 -0.93
N VAL A 59 6.12 9.10 -1.76
CA VAL A 59 6.18 8.96 -3.22
C VAL A 59 7.33 9.73 -3.83
N SER A 60 8.06 9.04 -4.70
CA SER A 60 8.98 9.63 -5.66
C SER A 60 8.50 9.37 -7.09
N CYS A 61 8.77 10.34 -7.96
CA CYS A 61 8.45 10.28 -9.38
C CYS A 61 9.71 10.69 -10.13
N ASP A 62 10.30 9.76 -10.88
CA ASP A 62 11.54 9.96 -11.62
C ASP A 62 11.32 9.62 -13.10
N ILE A 63 12.19 10.11 -13.97
CA ILE A 63 12.18 9.74 -15.39
C ILE A 63 13.20 8.63 -15.61
N GLN A 64 12.77 7.52 -16.21
CA GLN A 64 13.63 6.37 -16.52
C GLN A 64 13.40 5.87 -17.94
N GLN A 65 14.27 4.98 -18.40
CA GLN A 65 14.04 4.26 -19.65
C GLN A 65 12.98 3.17 -19.45
N PRO A 66 12.08 2.96 -20.42
CA PRO A 66 11.09 1.90 -20.34
C PRO A 66 11.73 0.51 -20.39
N LYS A 67 10.96 -0.51 -20.01
CA LYS A 67 11.38 -1.91 -20.16
C LYS A 67 11.37 -2.31 -21.62
N LEU A 68 12.36 -3.08 -22.05
CA LEU A 68 12.45 -3.62 -23.43
C LEU A 68 11.21 -4.42 -23.86
N SER A 69 10.50 -5.04 -22.91
CA SER A 69 9.27 -5.77 -23.19
C SER A 69 8.10 -4.85 -23.61
N ARG A 70 8.07 -3.61 -23.10
CA ARG A 70 6.96 -2.67 -23.26
C ARG A 70 7.50 -1.24 -23.27
N LEU A 71 7.74 -0.73 -24.48
CA LEU A 71 8.40 0.56 -24.72
C LEU A 71 7.48 1.77 -24.59
N ASN A 72 6.16 1.54 -24.56
CA ASN A 72 5.10 2.55 -24.48
C ASN A 72 4.45 2.64 -23.09
N GLU A 73 4.94 1.90 -22.10
CA GLU A 73 4.40 1.89 -20.74
C GLU A 73 5.41 2.47 -19.74
N GLY A 74 4.89 3.23 -18.77
CA GLY A 74 5.65 3.69 -17.61
C GLY A 74 6.01 2.59 -16.62
N LEU A 75 6.64 3.00 -15.53
CA LEU A 75 7.06 2.12 -14.44
C LEU A 75 6.33 2.49 -13.15
N SER A 76 5.92 1.47 -12.41
CA SER A 76 5.32 1.60 -11.09
C SER A 76 5.93 0.56 -10.16
N ASN A 77 6.56 1.01 -9.09
CA ASN A 77 7.23 0.17 -8.11
C ASN A 77 6.68 0.50 -6.72
N MET A 78 6.35 -0.55 -5.96
CA MET A 78 5.88 -0.41 -4.58
C MET A 78 6.83 -1.19 -3.70
N ASN A 79 7.20 -0.62 -2.56
CA ASN A 79 8.04 -1.26 -1.56
C ASN A 79 7.37 -1.12 -0.19
N VAL A 80 7.42 -2.18 0.62
CA VAL A 80 6.89 -2.18 1.98
C VAL A 80 8.02 -2.56 2.92
N GLU A 81 8.37 -1.63 3.80
CA GLU A 81 9.39 -1.82 4.82
C GLU A 81 8.73 -2.02 6.17
N LEU A 82 9.16 -3.09 6.84
CA LEU A 82 8.77 -3.46 8.20
C LEU A 82 9.99 -3.22 9.09
N ASN A 83 9.86 -2.25 9.99
CA ASN A 83 10.93 -1.81 10.88
C ASN A 83 10.61 -2.15 12.34
N LEU A 84 11.59 -2.01 13.24
CA LEU A 84 11.42 -2.20 14.70
C LEU A 84 10.30 -1.32 15.30
N LEU A 85 10.00 -0.18 14.67
CA LEU A 85 8.89 0.68 15.08
C LEU A 85 7.55 -0.04 14.94
N ALA A 86 7.39 -0.86 13.89
CA ALA A 86 6.15 -1.59 13.63
C ALA A 86 5.90 -2.66 14.70
N ALA A 87 6.93 -3.43 15.04
CA ALA A 87 6.92 -4.40 16.14
C ALA A 87 8.36 -4.82 16.47
N ALA A 88 8.58 -5.18 17.75
CA ALA A 88 9.90 -5.56 18.26
C ALA A 88 10.51 -6.81 17.61
N HIS A 89 9.70 -7.66 16.96
CA HIS A 89 10.16 -8.88 16.30
C HIS A 89 10.66 -8.65 14.86
N PHE A 90 10.52 -7.44 14.32
CA PHE A 90 11.06 -7.08 13.00
C PHE A 90 12.51 -6.62 13.12
N GLU A 91 13.38 -7.15 12.28
CA GLU A 91 14.80 -6.76 12.23
C GLU A 91 15.01 -5.59 11.26
N VAL A 92 15.91 -4.67 11.60
CA VAL A 92 16.26 -3.52 10.73
C VAL A 92 17.20 -3.98 9.61
N GLY A 93 16.89 -3.62 8.37
CA GLY A 93 17.78 -3.81 7.21
C GLY A 93 17.62 -5.15 6.48
N ARG A 94 17.10 -6.19 7.13
CA ARG A 94 16.68 -7.42 6.44
C ARG A 94 15.20 -7.30 6.08
N GLN A 95 14.87 -7.35 4.79
CA GLN A 95 13.47 -7.46 4.39
C GLN A 95 12.89 -8.75 4.96
N SER A 96 11.90 -8.62 5.83
CA SER A 96 11.21 -9.78 6.39
C SER A 96 10.46 -10.51 5.29
N GLU A 97 10.31 -11.83 5.42
CA GLU A 97 9.56 -12.65 4.47
C GLU A 97 8.12 -12.14 4.30
N VAL A 98 7.54 -11.66 5.40
CA VAL A 98 6.23 -11.00 5.43
C VAL A 98 6.24 -9.73 4.58
N GLY A 99 7.27 -8.88 4.70
CA GLY A 99 7.40 -7.66 3.90
C GLY A 99 7.51 -7.96 2.41
N VAL A 100 8.36 -8.92 2.03
CA VAL A 100 8.52 -9.35 0.63
C VAL A 100 7.22 -9.94 0.06
N ALA A 101 6.51 -10.75 0.85
CA ALA A 101 5.22 -11.31 0.45
C ALA A 101 4.16 -10.23 0.25
N LEU A 102 4.08 -9.26 1.17
CA LEU A 102 3.18 -8.11 1.09
C LEU A 102 3.48 -7.26 -0.15
N THR A 103 4.74 -6.92 -0.39
CA THR A 103 5.15 -6.16 -1.57
C THR A 103 4.74 -6.87 -2.86
N ARG A 104 5.02 -8.16 -2.99
CA ARG A 104 4.61 -8.95 -4.16
C ARG A 104 3.09 -9.01 -4.32
N GLN A 105 2.35 -9.14 -3.22
CA GLN A 105 0.89 -9.19 -3.26
C GLN A 105 0.29 -7.85 -3.68
N LEU A 106 0.85 -6.74 -3.21
CA LEU A 106 0.44 -5.39 -3.63
C LEU A 106 0.77 -5.18 -5.12
N GLU A 107 2.00 -5.47 -5.54
CA GLU A 107 2.37 -5.33 -6.94
C GLU A 107 1.45 -6.12 -7.87
N ARG A 108 1.13 -7.38 -7.54
CA ARG A 108 0.16 -8.17 -8.29
C ARG A 108 -1.22 -7.51 -8.30
N CYS A 109 -1.71 -7.07 -7.14
CA CYS A 109 -3.02 -6.44 -7.04
C CYS A 109 -3.17 -5.22 -7.97
N PHE A 110 -2.17 -4.34 -8.05
CA PHE A 110 -2.23 -3.15 -8.90
C PHE A 110 -1.85 -3.44 -10.37
N LYS A 111 -0.93 -4.37 -10.65
CA LYS A 111 -0.55 -4.75 -12.01
C LYS A 111 -1.62 -5.60 -12.71
N ASP A 112 -2.17 -6.59 -12.01
CA ASP A 112 -3.17 -7.51 -12.56
C ASP A 112 -4.51 -6.81 -12.74
N SER A 113 -4.86 -5.88 -11.84
CA SER A 113 -6.07 -5.05 -12.01
C SER A 113 -5.94 -4.07 -13.17
N ARG A 114 -4.72 -3.63 -13.55
CA ARG A 114 -4.50 -2.54 -14.51
C ARG A 114 -5.24 -1.27 -14.11
N CYS A 115 -5.21 -0.94 -12.82
CA CYS A 115 -5.90 0.22 -12.28
C CYS A 115 -5.28 1.56 -12.70
N LEU A 116 -3.98 1.57 -13.03
CA LEU A 116 -3.25 2.77 -13.43
C LEU A 116 -2.99 2.77 -14.94
N ASP A 117 -3.19 3.92 -15.57
CA ASP A 117 -2.89 4.13 -16.99
C ASP A 117 -1.37 4.26 -17.20
N MET A 118 -0.73 3.13 -17.52
CA MET A 118 0.72 3.07 -17.74
C MET A 118 1.13 3.73 -19.06
N GLU A 119 0.22 3.82 -20.04
CA GLU A 119 0.50 4.50 -21.32
C GLU A 119 0.51 6.01 -21.13
N PHE A 120 -0.35 6.53 -20.24
CA PHE A 120 -0.33 7.95 -19.83
C PHE A 120 0.98 8.37 -19.15
N LEU A 121 1.78 7.42 -18.66
CA LEU A 121 3.09 7.66 -18.07
C LEU A 121 4.23 7.71 -19.11
N CYS A 122 3.97 7.38 -20.38
CA CYS A 122 4.97 7.45 -21.43
C CYS A 122 5.18 8.89 -21.90
N ILE A 123 6.43 9.36 -21.89
CA ILE A 123 6.79 10.71 -22.36
C ILE A 123 7.28 10.61 -23.82
N VAL A 124 8.29 9.76 -24.06
CA VAL A 124 8.83 9.46 -25.38
C VAL A 124 9.04 7.96 -25.46
N VAL A 125 8.32 7.34 -26.41
CA VAL A 125 8.40 5.89 -26.67
C VAL A 125 9.86 5.47 -26.84
N ASP A 126 10.24 4.36 -26.19
CA ASP A 126 11.59 3.77 -26.25
C ASP A 126 12.74 4.66 -25.70
N LYS A 127 12.44 5.83 -25.12
CA LYS A 127 13.47 6.72 -24.57
C LYS A 127 13.22 7.11 -23.12
N LYS A 128 12.04 7.63 -22.81
CA LYS A 128 11.76 8.25 -21.50
C LYS A 128 10.32 7.98 -21.07
N VAL A 129 10.18 7.41 -19.89
CA VAL A 129 8.89 7.17 -19.24
C VAL A 129 8.95 7.59 -17.78
N TRP A 130 7.80 7.89 -17.21
CA TRP A 130 7.69 8.13 -15.77
C TRP A 130 7.82 6.82 -14.99
N ASN A 131 8.57 6.89 -13.90
CA ASN A 131 8.69 5.86 -12.88
C ASN A 131 8.12 6.39 -11.56
N ILE A 132 7.01 5.81 -11.12
CA ILE A 132 6.40 6.13 -9.83
C ILE A 132 6.86 5.08 -8.82
N ARG A 133 7.51 5.53 -7.75
CA ARG A 133 7.90 4.68 -6.63
C ARG A 133 7.13 5.07 -5.38
N ILE A 134 6.47 4.09 -4.78
CA ILE A 134 5.73 4.21 -3.52
C ILE A 134 6.49 3.40 -2.47
N ASP A 135 7.09 4.10 -1.51
CA ASP A 135 7.78 3.49 -0.39
C ASP A 135 6.89 3.59 0.86
N MET A 136 6.41 2.43 1.33
CA MET A 136 5.58 2.32 2.53
C MET A 136 6.42 1.89 3.71
N ASN A 137 6.36 2.65 4.80
CA ASN A 137 6.96 2.31 6.08
C ASN A 137 5.85 2.06 7.11
N VAL A 138 5.84 0.87 7.70
CA VAL A 138 4.87 0.52 8.73
C VAL A 138 5.36 1.08 10.06
N ILE A 139 4.54 1.92 10.69
CA ILE A 139 4.86 2.56 11.97
C ILE A 139 4.33 1.71 13.12
N ASN A 140 3.15 1.11 12.98
CA ASN A 140 2.58 0.25 14.01
C ASN A 140 1.88 -0.96 13.40
N HIS A 141 2.26 -2.16 13.84
CA HIS A 141 1.69 -3.42 13.42
C HIS A 141 0.61 -3.89 14.40
N ASP A 142 -0.64 -3.90 13.93
CA ASP A 142 -1.81 -4.38 14.66
C ASP A 142 -2.67 -5.21 13.67
N GLY A 143 -2.28 -6.46 13.40
CA GLY A 143 -3.00 -7.39 12.51
C GLY A 143 -2.96 -7.08 11.02
N ASN A 144 -4.12 -7.02 10.37
CA ASN A 144 -4.34 -6.84 8.92
C ASN A 144 -3.47 -5.74 8.24
N LEU A 145 -2.28 -6.11 7.76
CA LEU A 145 -1.36 -5.19 7.06
C LEU A 145 -1.78 -4.99 5.61
N VAL A 146 -2.26 -6.06 4.98
CA VAL A 146 -2.48 -6.09 3.54
C VAL A 146 -3.50 -5.05 3.10
N ASP A 147 -4.65 -4.97 3.79
CA ASP A 147 -5.70 -4.03 3.41
C ASP A 147 -5.28 -2.59 3.70
N CYS A 148 -4.57 -2.36 4.80
CA CYS A 148 -4.06 -1.04 5.12
C CYS A 148 -3.07 -0.57 4.05
N SER A 149 -2.11 -1.42 3.63
CA SER A 149 -1.15 -1.09 2.58
C SER A 149 -1.81 -0.87 1.21
N ARG A 150 -2.89 -1.59 0.89
CA ARG A 150 -3.70 -1.33 -0.32
C ARG A 150 -4.36 0.04 -0.27
N ILE A 151 -5.03 0.36 0.84
CA ILE A 151 -5.69 1.65 1.02
C ILE A 151 -4.68 2.79 0.96
N VAL A 152 -3.50 2.62 1.57
CA VAL A 152 -2.39 3.58 1.50
C VAL A 152 -1.98 3.79 0.06
N SER A 153 -1.65 2.72 -0.67
CA SER A 153 -1.20 2.80 -2.07
C SER A 153 -2.24 3.47 -2.96
N LEU A 154 -3.53 3.15 -2.77
CA LEU A 154 -4.61 3.75 -3.52
C LEU A 154 -4.81 5.24 -3.19
N SER A 155 -4.76 5.59 -1.90
CA SER A 155 -4.90 6.98 -1.44
C SER A 155 -3.76 7.84 -2.00
N VAL A 156 -2.56 7.28 -1.97
CA VAL A 156 -1.35 7.87 -2.54
C VAL A 156 -1.52 8.12 -4.03
N LEU A 157 -1.86 7.07 -4.81
CA LEU A 157 -2.03 7.19 -6.26
C LEU A 157 -3.15 8.17 -6.65
N SER A 158 -4.21 8.26 -5.84
CA SER A 158 -5.35 9.15 -6.10
C SER A 158 -5.05 10.62 -5.78
N HIS A 159 -4.14 10.90 -4.85
CA HIS A 159 -3.75 12.26 -4.47
C HIS A 159 -2.45 12.72 -5.17
N LEU A 160 -1.74 11.80 -5.81
CA LEU A 160 -0.50 12.08 -6.50
C LEU A 160 -0.76 12.94 -7.74
N HIS A 161 -0.13 14.11 -7.76
CA HIS A 161 -0.06 14.94 -8.95
C HIS A 161 1.38 14.98 -9.46
N ARG A 162 1.54 14.87 -10.78
CA ARG A 162 2.84 14.94 -11.45
C ARG A 162 3.03 16.29 -12.11
N SER A 163 4.28 16.73 -12.23
CA SER A 163 4.62 17.91 -13.04
C SER A 163 4.29 17.67 -14.50
N ASP A 164 3.82 18.70 -15.19
CA ASP A 164 3.65 18.64 -16.63
C ASP A 164 5.01 18.62 -17.35
N ILE A 165 5.05 17.97 -18.50
CA ILE A 165 6.26 17.82 -19.30
C ILE A 165 5.95 18.26 -20.72
N THR A 166 6.79 19.17 -21.24
CA THR A 166 6.82 19.45 -22.68
C THR A 166 8.00 18.72 -23.33
N SER A 167 7.70 17.76 -24.20
CA SER A 167 8.70 17.10 -25.03
C SER A 167 9.05 17.96 -26.25
N ILE A 168 10.31 18.37 -26.37
CA ILE A 168 10.86 18.98 -27.60
C ILE A 168 11.68 17.89 -28.33
N ARG A 169 11.80 18.00 -29.66
CA ARG A 169 12.37 16.96 -30.56
C ARG A 169 13.67 16.30 -30.06
N ASP A 170 14.53 17.02 -29.33
CA ASP A 170 15.81 16.50 -28.78
C ASP A 170 15.97 16.63 -27.26
N GLY A 171 14.92 17.02 -26.52
CA GLY A 171 15.01 17.31 -25.09
C GLY A 171 13.67 17.22 -24.37
N VAL A 172 13.71 16.88 -23.08
CA VAL A 172 12.51 16.87 -22.22
C VAL A 172 12.64 18.02 -21.26
N ILE A 173 11.76 19.02 -21.40
CA ILE A 173 11.65 20.11 -20.43
C ILE A 173 10.61 19.67 -19.40
N ILE A 174 11.07 19.48 -18.17
CA ILE A 174 10.19 19.25 -17.02
C ILE A 174 9.81 20.64 -16.52
N HIS A 175 8.53 20.98 -16.62
CA HIS A 175 8.06 22.24 -16.05
C HIS A 175 8.14 22.16 -14.54
N SER A 176 8.58 23.26 -13.91
CA SER A 176 8.66 23.34 -12.46
C SER A 176 7.28 23.20 -11.84
N PHE A 177 7.21 22.76 -10.58
CA PHE A 177 5.98 22.55 -9.78
C PHE A 177 5.05 23.79 -9.64
N ALA A 178 5.42 24.93 -10.22
CA ALA A 178 4.66 26.18 -10.18
C ALA A 178 3.58 26.27 -11.28
N GLU A 179 3.70 25.48 -12.35
CA GLU A 179 2.82 25.55 -13.52
C GLU A 179 2.18 24.17 -13.72
N ASP A 180 0.97 24.03 -13.20
CA ASP A 180 0.01 22.93 -13.39
C ASP A 180 0.50 21.49 -13.10
N LEU A 181 0.03 20.96 -11.96
CA LEU A 181 0.21 19.55 -11.62
C LEU A 181 -0.95 18.71 -12.18
N LEU A 182 -0.61 17.72 -13.00
CA LEU A 182 -1.60 16.81 -13.58
C LEU A 182 -1.87 15.63 -12.64
N PRO A 183 -3.14 15.32 -12.33
CA PRO A 183 -3.47 14.13 -11.57
C PRO A 183 -3.14 12.86 -12.39
N LEU A 184 -2.88 11.77 -11.68
CA LEU A 184 -2.77 10.48 -12.34
C LEU A 184 -4.13 9.97 -12.81
N LYS A 185 -4.11 9.29 -13.96
CA LYS A 185 -5.30 8.66 -14.51
C LYS A 185 -5.44 7.23 -14.00
N LEU A 186 -6.43 7.03 -13.15
CA LEU A 186 -6.82 5.71 -12.64
C LEU A 186 -8.10 5.26 -13.35
N PHE A 187 -8.10 4.03 -13.89
CA PHE A 187 -9.29 3.45 -14.53
C PHE A 187 -10.31 2.98 -13.50
N HIS A 188 -9.83 2.46 -12.36
CA HIS A 188 -10.66 1.94 -11.26
C HIS A 188 -9.82 1.84 -9.99
N GLN A 189 -10.46 1.55 -8.87
CA GLN A 189 -9.86 1.57 -7.55
C GLN A 189 -9.98 0.19 -6.89
N PRO A 190 -8.94 -0.66 -6.95
CA PRO A 190 -8.98 -1.98 -6.32
C PRO A 190 -8.91 -1.83 -4.79
N VAL A 191 -10.02 -2.14 -4.11
CA VAL A 191 -10.08 -2.19 -2.64
C VAL A 191 -10.06 -3.64 -2.19
N GLY A 192 -9.14 -3.98 -1.29
CA GLY A 192 -9.04 -5.31 -0.70
C GLY A 192 -9.74 -5.39 0.66
N VAL A 193 -10.38 -6.53 0.90
CA VAL A 193 -10.94 -6.89 2.21
C VAL A 193 -10.42 -8.27 2.59
N SER A 194 -9.81 -8.36 3.77
CA SER A 194 -9.24 -9.58 4.32
C SER A 194 -10.20 -10.19 5.34
N PHE A 195 -10.39 -11.49 5.22
CA PHE A 195 -11.17 -12.31 6.14
C PHE A 195 -10.28 -13.38 6.75
N TYR A 196 -10.46 -13.63 8.04
CA TYR A 196 -9.89 -14.78 8.73
C TYR A 196 -10.99 -15.80 9.00
N MET A 197 -10.74 -17.06 8.64
CA MET A 197 -11.68 -18.15 8.85
C MET A 197 -11.19 -19.02 10.02
N PHE A 198 -12.04 -19.18 11.02
CA PHE A 198 -11.82 -20.07 12.16
C PHE A 198 -12.28 -21.49 11.82
N GLU A 199 -11.75 -22.49 12.52
CA GLU A 199 -12.09 -23.92 12.31
C GLU A 199 -13.58 -24.22 12.49
N ASN A 200 -14.26 -23.44 13.33
CA ASN A 200 -15.71 -23.52 13.54
C ASN A 200 -16.54 -22.94 12.38
N GLY A 201 -15.90 -22.55 11.26
CA GLY A 201 -16.53 -22.00 10.07
C GLY A 201 -16.88 -20.51 10.17
N LYS A 202 -16.64 -19.85 11.31
CA LYS A 202 -16.90 -18.41 11.45
C LYS A 202 -15.82 -17.60 10.75
N THR A 203 -16.24 -16.53 10.09
CA THR A 203 -15.35 -15.59 9.41
C THR A 203 -15.34 -14.25 10.12
N VAL A 204 -14.14 -13.69 10.29
CA VAL A 204 -13.93 -12.36 10.87
C VAL A 204 -13.28 -11.46 9.83
N MET A 205 -13.91 -10.32 9.56
CA MET A 205 -13.34 -9.26 8.74
C MET A 205 -12.28 -8.49 9.52
N ASP A 206 -11.20 -8.11 8.83
CA ASP A 206 -10.13 -7.26 9.36
C ASP A 206 -9.55 -7.80 10.69
N PRO A 207 -8.88 -8.97 10.67
CA PRO A 207 -8.34 -9.61 11.86
C PRO A 207 -7.26 -8.75 12.54
N ILE A 208 -7.14 -8.96 13.86
CA ILE A 208 -6.06 -8.44 14.69
C ILE A 208 -5.04 -9.56 14.86
#